data_AF-A0A291RGC4-F1
#
_entry.id   AF-A0A291RGC4-F1
#
_cell.length_a   1.000
_cell.length_b   1.000
_cell.length_c   1.000
_cell.angle_alpha   90.00
_cell.angle_beta   90.00
_cell.angle_gamma   90.00
#
_symmetry.space_group_name_H-M   'P 1'
#
loop_
_entity.id
_entity.type
_entity.pdbx_description
1 polymer ?
#
loop_
_entity_poly.entity_id
_entity_poly.type
_entity_poly.pdbx_seq_one_letter_code
_entity_poly.pdbx_strand_id
1 'polypeptide(L)'
;MTFKVDLEILTKLGATLHNLAEEVGNIKVENAPDPDAADPLLSAHAAGAITKELIFGGLVATAKERLSETGDVMVDVATQFKNQDDNAADALVAAYNSATGAWTVEPTK
;
A
#
# COMPACT_ATOMS: atom_id res chain seq x y z
N MET A 1 24.48 -8.83 4.36
CA MET A 1 23.60 -7.70 4.06
C MET A 1 24.11 -6.54 4.92
N THR A 2 24.25 -5.33 4.37
CA THR A 2 24.78 -4.17 5.12
C THR A 2 23.67 -3.16 5.33
N PHE A 3 23.74 -2.37 6.41
CA PHE A 3 22.71 -1.39 6.75
C PHE A 3 22.43 -0.42 5.58
N LYS A 4 23.48 0.07 4.91
CA LYS A 4 23.31 0.92 3.72
C LYS A 4 22.55 0.23 2.58
N VAL A 5 22.80 -1.06 2.34
CA VAL A 5 22.05 -1.83 1.35
C VAL A 5 20.58 -1.95 1.75
N ASP A 6 20.28 -2.11 3.04
CA ASP A 6 18.91 -2.18 3.54
C ASP A 6 18.15 -0.85 3.34
N LEU A 7 18.82 0.30 3.55
CA LEU A 7 18.23 1.62 3.27
C LEU A 7 17.93 1.82 1.77
N GLU A 8 18.82 1.35 0.90
CA GLU A 8 18.58 1.38 -0.55
C GLU A 8 17.41 0.48 -0.95
N ILE A 9 17.30 -0.69 -0.33
CA ILE A 9 16.17 -1.62 -0.54
C ILE A 9 14.86 -0.96 -0.10
N LEU A 10 14.82 -0.35 1.09
CA LEU A 10 13.64 0.38 1.57
C LEU A 10 13.21 1.48 0.61
N THR A 11 14.16 2.27 0.09
CA THR A 11 13.86 3.32 -0.89
C THR A 11 13.23 2.74 -2.17
N LYS A 12 13.77 1.62 -2.68
CA LYS A 12 13.25 0.94 -3.88
C LYS A 12 11.86 0.33 -3.65
N LEU A 13 11.66 -0.29 -2.48
CA LEU A 13 10.36 -0.84 -2.10
C LEU A 13 9.33 0.27 -1.95
N GLY A 14 9.68 1.40 -1.34
CA GLY A 14 8.79 2.56 -1.25
C GLY A 14 8.30 3.04 -2.60
N ALA A 15 9.22 3.22 -3.56
CA ALA A 15 8.86 3.56 -4.94
C ALA A 15 7.99 2.49 -5.63
N THR A 16 8.21 1.21 -5.32
CA THR A 16 7.40 0.11 -5.84
C THR A 16 5.97 0.20 -5.30
N LEU A 17 5.80 0.49 -4.01
CA LEU A 17 4.47 0.66 -3.40
C LEU A 17 3.75 1.88 -3.95
N HIS A 18 4.43 2.99 -4.21
CA HIS A 18 3.83 4.16 -4.88
C HIS A 18 3.33 3.83 -6.29
N ASN A 19 4.12 3.10 -7.09
CA ASN A 19 3.68 2.66 -8.41
C ASN A 19 2.47 1.73 -8.32
N LEU A 20 2.48 0.77 -7.39
CA LEU A 20 1.32 -0.11 -7.16
C LEU A 20 0.08 0.67 -6.71
N ALA A 21 0.23 1.72 -5.90
CA ALA A 21 -0.88 2.58 -5.52
C ALA A 21 -1.47 3.32 -6.73
N GLU A 22 -0.63 3.77 -7.66
CA GLU A 22 -1.08 4.36 -8.92
C GLU A 22 -1.79 3.33 -9.81
N GLU A 23 -1.23 2.12 -9.95
CA GLU A 23 -1.85 1.02 -10.70
C GLU A 23 -3.23 0.66 -10.13
N VAL A 24 -3.34 0.52 -8.80
CA VAL A 24 -4.60 0.24 -8.11
C VAL A 24 -5.63 1.35 -8.35
N GLY A 25 -5.22 2.61 -8.22
CA GLY A 25 -6.10 3.76 -8.48
C GLY A 25 -6.61 3.85 -9.93
N ASN A 26 -5.93 3.17 -10.86
CA ASN A 26 -6.25 3.14 -12.28
C ASN A 26 -6.89 1.82 -12.73
N ILE A 27 -7.22 0.90 -11.80
CA ILE A 27 -7.87 -0.37 -12.15
C ILE A 27 -9.18 -0.09 -12.90
N LYS A 28 -9.28 -0.66 -14.09
CA LYS A 28 -10.51 -0.73 -14.87
C LYS A 28 -10.99 -2.16 -14.84
N VAL A 29 -12.14 -2.38 -14.21
CA VAL A 29 -12.77 -3.69 -14.18
C VAL A 29 -13.49 -3.90 -15.51
N GLU A 30 -13.08 -4.93 -16.25
CA GLU A 30 -13.79 -5.33 -17.47
C GLU A 30 -15.22 -5.77 -17.13
N ASN A 31 -16.20 -5.26 -17.89
CA ASN A 31 -17.61 -5.59 -17.71
C ASN A 31 -18.18 -5.27 -16.31
N ALA A 32 -17.61 -4.30 -15.60
CA ALA A 32 -18.22 -3.81 -14.37
C ALA A 32 -19.66 -3.30 -14.65
N PRO A 33 -20.63 -3.64 -13.79
CA PRO A 33 -21.96 -3.04 -13.85
C PRO A 33 -21.83 -1.52 -13.77
N ASP A 34 -22.48 -0.80 -14.69
CA ASP A 34 -22.55 0.65 -14.64
C ASP A 34 -23.45 1.05 -13.46
N PRO A 35 -22.91 1.71 -12.42
CA PRO A 35 -23.70 2.11 -11.26
C PRO A 35 -24.76 3.14 -11.58
N ASP A 36 -24.63 3.88 -12.68
CA ASP A 36 -25.53 4.96 -13.06
C ASP A 36 -26.46 4.54 -14.23
N ALA A 37 -26.38 3.28 -14.69
CA ALA A 37 -27.29 2.76 -15.70
C ALA A 37 -28.73 2.64 -15.18
N ALA A 38 -29.69 3.05 -16.01
CA ALA A 38 -31.11 2.86 -15.76
C ALA A 38 -31.50 1.41 -16.11
N ASP A 39 -31.30 0.48 -15.16
CA ASP A 39 -31.63 -0.92 -15.35
C ASP A 39 -32.97 -1.27 -14.69
N PRO A 40 -33.93 -1.90 -15.41
CA PRO A 40 -35.21 -2.29 -14.81
C PRO A 40 -35.09 -3.38 -13.73
N LEU A 41 -33.96 -4.09 -13.65
CA LEU A 41 -33.74 -5.16 -12.68
C LEU A 41 -33.09 -4.61 -11.39
N LEU A 42 -33.78 -4.78 -10.26
CA LEU A 42 -33.26 -4.40 -8.93
C LEU A 42 -31.90 -5.04 -8.61
N SER A 43 -31.64 -6.24 -9.13
CA SER A 43 -30.35 -6.92 -8.97
C SER A 43 -29.21 -6.20 -9.68
N ALA A 44 -29.47 -5.60 -10.85
CA ALA A 44 -28.47 -4.84 -11.58
C ALA A 44 -28.14 -3.52 -10.87
N HIS A 45 -29.15 -2.83 -10.32
CA HIS A 45 -28.93 -1.68 -9.45
C HIS A 45 -28.10 -2.01 -8.21
N ALA A 46 -28.41 -3.11 -7.53
CA ALA A 46 -27.63 -3.55 -6.37
C ALA A 46 -26.17 -3.88 -6.75
N ALA A 47 -25.95 -4.53 -7.89
CA ALA A 47 -24.62 -4.82 -8.39
C ALA A 47 -23.82 -3.54 -8.68
N GLY A 48 -24.43 -2.58 -9.37
CA GLY A 48 -23.85 -1.26 -9.62
C GLY A 48 -23.47 -0.52 -8.33
N ALA A 49 -24.39 -0.48 -7.35
CA ALA A 49 -24.13 0.14 -6.05
C ALA A 49 -22.94 -0.51 -5.31
N ILE A 50 -22.87 -1.84 -5.26
CA ILE A 50 -21.74 -2.57 -4.67
C ILE A 50 -20.44 -2.22 -5.39
N THR A 51 -20.44 -2.19 -6.72
CA THR A 51 -19.26 -1.82 -7.50
C THR A 51 -18.78 -0.40 -7.16
N LYS A 52 -19.70 0.57 -7.09
CA LYS A 52 -19.35 1.97 -6.78
C LYS A 52 -18.87 2.14 -5.34
N GLU A 53 -19.64 1.66 -4.38
CA GLU A 53 -19.40 1.94 -2.96
C GLU A 53 -18.33 1.03 -2.36
N LEU A 54 -18.48 -0.28 -2.51
CA LEU A 54 -17.60 -1.23 -1.85
C LEU A 54 -16.28 -1.41 -2.60
N ILE A 55 -16.34 -1.58 -3.93
CA ILE A 55 -15.14 -1.86 -4.72
C ILE A 55 -14.34 -0.58 -4.93
N PHE A 56 -14.91 0.43 -5.58
CA PHE A 56 -14.15 1.66 -5.88
C PHE A 56 -14.02 2.59 -4.68
N GLY A 57 -15.13 2.89 -3.98
CA GLY A 57 -15.13 3.80 -2.84
C GLY A 57 -14.46 3.24 -1.58
N GLY A 58 -14.53 1.93 -1.37
CA GLY A 58 -13.93 1.25 -0.22
C GLY A 58 -12.58 0.63 -0.56
N LEU A 59 -12.60 -0.50 -1.26
CA LEU A 59 -11.44 -1.38 -1.42
C LEU A 59 -10.31 -0.73 -2.21
N VAL A 60 -10.59 -0.20 -3.41
CA VAL A 60 -9.57 0.42 -4.27
C VAL A 60 -9.00 1.68 -3.62
N ALA A 61 -9.86 2.55 -3.08
CA ALA A 61 -9.42 3.75 -2.38
C ALA A 61 -8.51 3.41 -1.18
N THR A 62 -8.94 2.48 -0.33
CA THR A 62 -8.16 2.06 0.85
C THR A 62 -6.85 1.39 0.45
N ALA A 63 -6.87 0.51 -0.55
CA ALA A 63 -5.66 -0.17 -1.02
C ALA A 63 -4.64 0.85 -1.56
N LYS A 64 -5.10 1.82 -2.36
CA LYS A 64 -4.25 2.92 -2.84
C LYS A 64 -3.64 3.69 -1.68
N GLU A 65 -4.46 4.14 -0.72
CA GLU A 65 -3.99 4.90 0.45
C GLU A 65 -2.96 4.11 1.26
N ARG A 66 -3.25 2.85 1.60
CA ARG A 66 -2.33 2.01 2.38
C ARG A 66 -1.00 1.74 1.69
N LEU A 67 -1.03 1.51 0.37
CA LEU A 67 0.19 1.33 -0.42
C LEU A 67 1.01 2.63 -0.45
N SER A 68 0.36 3.77 -0.67
CA SER A 68 1.02 5.08 -0.63
C SER A 68 1.63 5.41 0.73
N GLU A 69 0.86 5.29 1.82
CA GLU A 69 1.31 5.54 3.19
C GLU A 69 2.50 4.65 3.57
N THR A 70 2.41 3.35 3.26
CA THR A 70 3.50 2.43 3.57
C THR A 70 4.75 2.77 2.75
N GLY A 71 4.58 3.16 1.48
CA GLY A 71 5.66 3.61 0.61
C GLY A 71 6.34 4.88 1.13
N ASP A 72 5.56 5.86 1.59
CA ASP A 72 6.06 7.10 2.21
C ASP A 72 6.90 6.76 3.44
N VAL A 73 6.39 5.91 4.34
CA VAL A 73 7.12 5.50 5.55
C VAL A 73 8.45 4.81 5.20
N MET A 74 8.48 3.95 4.17
CA MET A 74 9.73 3.29 3.73
C MET A 74 10.78 4.32 3.28
N VAL A 75 10.38 5.31 2.47
CA VAL A 75 11.28 6.36 1.96
C VAL A 75 11.72 7.30 3.09
N ASP A 76 10.81 7.66 3.98
CA ASP A 76 11.08 8.56 5.10
C ASP A 76 12.04 7.94 6.10
N VAL A 77 11.81 6.68 6.49
CA VAL A 77 12.73 5.95 7.38
C VAL A 77 14.08 5.78 6.71
N ALA A 78 14.14 5.38 5.43
CA ALA A 78 15.42 5.29 4.72
C ALA A 78 16.18 6.63 4.72
N THR A 79 15.46 7.74 4.51
CA THR A 79 16.01 9.09 4.49
C THR A 79 16.50 9.53 5.88
N GLN A 80 15.73 9.23 6.93
CA GLN A 80 16.07 9.54 8.31
C GLN A 80 17.39 8.87 8.75
N PHE A 81 17.63 7.65 8.28
CA PHE A 81 18.77 6.84 8.69
C PHE A 81 19.96 6.84 7.71
N LYS A 82 19.87 7.56 6.57
CA LYS A 82 20.89 7.55 5.48
C LYS A 82 22.35 7.82 5.88
N ASN A 83 22.55 8.56 6.98
CA ASN A 83 23.88 8.94 7.48
C ASN A 83 24.27 8.20 8.77
N GLN A 84 23.45 7.26 9.23
CA GLN A 84 23.71 6.48 10.43
C GLN A 84 24.65 5.31 10.14
N ASP A 85 25.25 4.77 11.21
CA ASP A 85 26.07 3.57 11.14
C ASP A 85 25.23 2.29 11.29
N ASP A 86 25.88 1.14 11.13
CA ASP A 86 25.23 -0.18 11.18
C ASP A 86 24.58 -0.49 12.55
N ASN A 87 24.93 0.23 13.63
CA ASN A 87 24.34 0.03 14.95
C ASN A 87 22.93 0.63 15.06
N ALA A 88 22.48 1.39 14.06
CA ALA A 88 21.15 2.00 14.04
C ALA A 88 20.04 1.06 13.53
N ALA A 89 20.36 -0.19 13.18
CA ALA A 89 19.41 -1.16 12.63
C ALA A 89 18.17 -1.38 13.52
N ASP A 90 18.35 -1.56 14.83
CA ASP A 90 17.23 -1.79 15.76
C ASP A 90 16.32 -0.57 15.84
N ALA A 91 16.91 0.63 15.83
CA ALA A 91 16.15 1.89 15.85
C ALA A 91 15.37 2.10 14.54
N LEU A 92 15.94 1.70 13.41
CA LEU A 92 15.24 1.70 12.11
C LEU A 92 14.03 0.76 12.14
N VAL A 93 14.22 -0.48 12.60
CA VAL A 93 13.13 -1.48 12.67
C VAL A 93 12.02 -1.00 13.61
N ALA A 94 12.39 -0.41 14.75
CA ALA A 94 11.42 0.17 15.68
C ALA A 94 10.63 1.33 15.06
N ALA A 95 11.30 2.25 14.36
CA ALA A 95 10.66 3.38 13.69
C ALA A 95 9.65 2.90 12.63
N TYR A 96 10.10 1.98 11.76
CA TYR A 96 9.27 1.41 10.70
C TYR A 96 8.04 0.67 11.26
N ASN A 97 8.22 -0.20 12.26
CA ASN A 97 7.13 -0.97 12.85
C ASN A 97 6.14 -0.09 13.65
N SER A 98 6.60 1.02 14.25
CA SER A 98 5.68 1.94 14.95
C SER A 98 4.69 2.60 13.99
N ALA A 99 5.12 2.85 12.74
CA ALA A 99 4.33 3.53 11.73
C ALA A 99 3.47 2.56 10.90
N THR A 100 3.97 1.36 10.62
CA THR A 100 3.31 0.40 9.71
C THR A 100 2.67 -0.80 10.42
N GLY A 101 2.82 -0.91 11.73
CA GLY A 101 2.45 -2.10 12.50
C GLY A 101 3.58 -3.12 12.57
N ALA A 102 3.34 -4.25 13.24
CA ALA A 102 4.39 -5.24 13.49
C ALA A 102 4.70 -6.08 12.25
N TRP A 103 5.86 -5.85 11.62
CA TRP A 103 6.43 -6.74 10.60
C TRP A 103 7.37 -7.74 11.26
N THR A 104 6.82 -8.65 12.07
CA THR A 104 7.61 -9.72 12.67
C THR A 104 7.70 -10.89 11.70
N VAL A 105 8.91 -11.24 11.27
CA VAL A 105 9.15 -12.54 10.63
C VAL A 105 9.18 -13.57 11.75
N GLU A 106 8.24 -14.52 11.76
CA GLU A 106 8.34 -15.65 12.70
C GLU A 106 9.67 -16.36 12.44
N PRO A 107 10.46 -16.67 13.48
CA PRO A 107 11.71 -17.40 13.27
C PRO A 107 11.36 -18.77 12.68
N THR A 108 11.90 -19.03 11.49
CA THR A 108 11.86 -20.35 10.85
C THR A 108 12.48 -21.35 11.84
N LYS A 109 11.66 -22.33 12.27
CA LYS A 109 12.08 -23.42 13.15
C LYS A 109 13.11 -24.33 12.48
#